data_AF-A0A7Y6A4C7-F1
#
_entry.id   AF-A0A7Y6A4C7-F1
#
_cell.length_a   1.000
_cell.length_b   1.000
_cell.length_c   1.000
_cell.angle_alpha   90.00
_cell.angle_beta   90.00
_cell.angle_gamma   90.00
#
_symmetry.space_group_name_H-M   'P 1'
#
loop_
_entity.id
_entity.type
_entity.pdbx_description
1 polymer ?
#
loop_
_entity_poly.entity_id
_entity_poly.type
_entity_poly.pdbx_seq_one_letter_code
_entity_poly.pdbx_strand_id
1 'polypeptide(L)'
;MRSSAVAVRPTRTAPPRRPRAPGVDVDLFRHGMPVTPATVLALQRSAGNRAVQRLVQLREPPRASRILSPADREAFVVAELPRTRDRRAGREVMRDMAATSNILDFGSRSELRDELVKRVTVITVMADAQVSRGGLAPFGYPFTGASPYWGPRVGYAARDHWVPPTPDGYDRRLDAAKRATVRGLPRSRRNTVFGDQGSSYQFRLSATGARDPWSAIMLLFEAQPPHKRTLVHCDYLVSLVHFRAFMAVKGKTAFNAAIAAHGPDKVVLKYDLFTELEPSVGGRPGLGSIRQVVPSSEGDLVLGDHVYFFNHPGYDLINKNVGNAWRLENAVLVARKGGADVFLGHGSGRRTHAEMRGKLAEEYNDVARIVLALVRRTGRGSAASRTAARTELGTRFPAVVQVAGAWRVVGTGMLGVAVDMPLRLLRASDVPGLFDPSNPGVLYRVRRAAESA
;
A
#
# COMPACT_ATOMS: atom_id res chain seq x y z
N MET A 1 24.37 -40.31 -63.02
CA MET A 1 22.92 -40.03 -63.16
C MET A 1 22.26 -40.05 -61.79
N ARG A 2 22.06 -38.87 -61.18
CA ARG A 2 21.27 -38.71 -59.95
C ARG A 2 20.39 -37.48 -60.12
N SER A 3 19.09 -37.74 -60.20
CA SER A 3 18.02 -36.75 -60.36
C SER A 3 17.84 -35.96 -59.06
N SER A 4 17.89 -34.64 -59.15
CA SER A 4 17.62 -33.72 -58.04
C SER A 4 16.14 -33.34 -58.05
N ALA A 5 15.40 -33.77 -57.02
CA ALA A 5 14.02 -33.37 -56.80
C ALA A 5 13.97 -31.99 -56.13
N VAL A 6 13.32 -31.04 -56.80
CA VAL A 6 13.05 -29.68 -56.31
C VAL A 6 11.80 -29.72 -55.42
N ALA A 7 11.95 -29.34 -54.15
CA ALA A 7 10.82 -29.22 -53.22
C ALA A 7 10.05 -27.91 -53.47
N VAL A 8 8.78 -28.04 -53.86
CA VAL A 8 7.84 -26.92 -54.02
C VAL A 8 7.35 -26.47 -52.63
N ARG A 9 7.60 -25.21 -52.28
CA ARG A 9 7.05 -24.59 -51.06
C ARG A 9 5.55 -24.30 -51.23
N PRO A 10 4.69 -24.63 -50.25
CA PRO A 10 3.28 -24.25 -50.29
C PRO A 10 3.12 -22.73 -50.10
N THR A 11 2.33 -22.13 -50.97
CA THR A 11 1.91 -20.73 -50.92
C THR A 11 1.02 -20.49 -49.69
N ARG A 12 1.50 -19.65 -48.77
CA ARG A 12 0.76 -19.21 -47.59
C ARG A 12 -0.37 -18.26 -48.02
N THR A 13 -1.61 -18.73 -48.06
CA THR A 13 -2.78 -17.88 -48.21
C THR A 13 -2.90 -16.95 -47.00
N ALA A 14 -3.01 -15.64 -47.26
CA ALA A 14 -3.22 -14.65 -46.22
C ALA A 14 -4.59 -14.86 -45.57
N PRO A 15 -4.71 -14.73 -44.23
CA PRO A 15 -5.99 -14.86 -43.56
C PRO A 15 -6.95 -13.75 -44.03
N PRO A 16 -8.26 -14.02 -44.11
CA PRO A 16 -9.25 -13.04 -44.54
C PRO A 16 -9.21 -11.81 -43.63
N ARG A 17 -9.14 -10.63 -44.24
CA ARG A 17 -9.27 -9.35 -43.52
C ARG A 17 -10.64 -9.34 -42.84
N ARG A 18 -10.64 -9.24 -41.50
CA ARG A 18 -11.87 -8.98 -40.74
C ARG A 18 -12.54 -7.71 -41.29
N PRO A 19 -13.87 -7.71 -41.47
CA PRO A 19 -14.59 -6.51 -41.88
C PRO A 19 -14.30 -5.38 -40.89
N ARG A 20 -13.92 -4.21 -41.41
CA ARG A 20 -13.82 -2.98 -40.62
C ARG A 20 -15.22 -2.70 -40.07
N ALA A 21 -15.37 -2.69 -38.75
CA ALA A 21 -16.60 -2.21 -38.14
C ALA A 21 -16.89 -0.78 -38.65
N PRO A 22 -18.16 -0.44 -38.93
CA PRO A 22 -18.52 0.91 -39.34
C PRO A 22 -17.96 1.90 -38.32
N GLY A 23 -17.30 2.96 -38.81
CA GLY A 23 -16.75 4.01 -37.96
C GLY A 23 -17.90 4.64 -37.19
N VAL A 24 -17.90 4.47 -35.87
CA VAL A 24 -18.81 5.22 -35.00
C VAL A 24 -18.31 6.66 -35.01
N ASP A 25 -19.16 7.56 -35.49
CA ASP A 25 -18.86 8.98 -35.56
C ASP A 25 -18.72 9.55 -34.14
N VAL A 26 -17.54 10.04 -33.81
CA VAL A 26 -17.18 10.56 -32.48
C VAL A 26 -17.83 11.93 -32.23
N ASP A 27 -18.40 12.57 -33.27
CA ASP A 27 -19.11 13.84 -33.15
C ASP A 27 -20.48 13.75 -32.45
N LEU A 28 -21.00 12.54 -32.19
CA LEU A 28 -22.24 12.32 -31.42
C LEU A 28 -22.19 12.85 -29.97
N PHE A 29 -21.00 13.12 -29.43
CA PHE A 29 -20.82 13.62 -28.06
C PHE A 29 -20.85 15.14 -27.92
N ARG A 30 -20.92 15.89 -29.03
CA ARG A 30 -20.94 17.37 -28.99
C ARG A 30 -22.30 17.97 -28.61
N HIS A 31 -23.38 17.18 -28.55
CA HIS A 31 -24.76 17.69 -28.42
C HIS A 31 -25.53 17.23 -27.18
N GLY A 32 -24.94 17.30 -25.98
CA GLY A 32 -25.71 17.27 -24.72
C GLY A 32 -26.55 16.01 -24.44
N MET A 33 -26.35 14.93 -25.19
CA MET A 33 -27.05 13.67 -24.98
C MET A 33 -26.58 13.02 -23.68
N PRO A 34 -27.49 12.49 -22.83
CA PRO A 34 -27.12 11.79 -21.62
C PRO A 34 -26.33 10.53 -21.98
N VAL A 35 -25.06 10.49 -21.54
CA VAL A 35 -24.21 9.32 -21.70
C VAL A 35 -24.61 8.28 -20.65
N THR A 36 -25.23 7.18 -21.09
CA THR A 36 -25.60 6.09 -20.19
C THR A 36 -24.45 5.09 -20.02
N PRO A 37 -24.37 4.34 -18.90
CA PRO A 37 -23.40 3.24 -18.74
C PRO A 37 -23.44 2.21 -19.88
N ALA A 38 -24.62 1.94 -20.45
CA ALA A 38 -24.78 1.03 -21.57
C ALA A 38 -24.12 1.56 -22.85
N THR A 39 -24.23 2.86 -23.12
CA THR A 39 -23.57 3.54 -24.25
C THR A 39 -22.05 3.46 -24.13
N VAL A 40 -21.51 3.65 -22.93
CA VAL A 40 -20.06 3.58 -22.64
C VAL A 40 -19.52 2.17 -22.85
N LEU A 41 -20.22 1.15 -22.34
CA LEU A 41 -19.84 -0.26 -22.54
C LEU A 41 -19.93 -0.68 -24.02
N ALA A 42 -20.90 -0.15 -24.78
CA ALA A 42 -21.01 -0.42 -26.21
C ALA A 42 -19.81 0.17 -26.99
N LEU A 43 -19.43 1.41 -26.70
CA LEU A 43 -18.26 2.08 -27.28
C LEU A 43 -16.94 1.41 -26.89
N GLN A 44 -16.84 0.93 -25.65
CA GLN A 44 -15.64 0.25 -25.16
C GLN A 44 -15.42 -1.06 -25.92
N ARG A 45 -16.50 -1.78 -26.19
CA ARG A 45 -16.46 -3.02 -26.98
C ARG A 45 -16.12 -2.76 -28.46
N SER A 46 -16.61 -1.67 -29.04
CA SER A 46 -16.46 -1.41 -30.48
C SER A 46 -15.16 -0.71 -30.86
N ALA A 47 -14.70 0.25 -30.05
CA ALA A 47 -13.60 1.15 -30.42
C ALA A 47 -12.39 1.05 -29.45
N GLY A 48 -12.47 0.17 -28.46
CA GLY A 48 -11.42 -0.09 -27.49
C GLY A 48 -11.29 1.01 -26.43
N ASN A 49 -10.53 0.72 -25.36
CA ASN A 49 -10.41 1.59 -24.18
C ASN A 49 -9.88 3.02 -24.50
N ARG A 50 -9.20 3.22 -25.62
CA ARG A 50 -8.70 4.54 -26.06
C ARG A 50 -9.78 5.43 -26.66
N ALA A 51 -10.81 4.87 -27.30
CA ALA A 51 -11.87 5.63 -27.96
C ALA A 51 -12.94 6.15 -26.98
N VAL A 52 -12.95 5.60 -25.76
CA VAL A 52 -13.92 5.95 -24.71
C VAL A 52 -13.26 6.76 -23.60
N GLN A 53 -12.29 7.64 -23.91
CA GLN A 53 -11.57 8.43 -22.88
C GLN A 53 -12.54 8.86 -21.76
N ARG A 54 -12.29 8.29 -20.59
CA ARG A 54 -13.32 7.88 -19.62
C ARG A 54 -13.64 9.03 -18.68
N LEU A 55 -14.87 9.02 -18.18
CA LEU A 55 -15.57 10.26 -17.87
C LEU A 55 -15.51 10.53 -16.37
N VAL A 56 -14.95 11.69 -15.97
CA VAL A 56 -15.23 12.26 -14.64
C VAL A 56 -16.56 12.98 -14.75
N GLN A 57 -17.59 12.40 -14.14
CA GLN A 57 -18.95 12.90 -14.24
C GLN A 57 -19.26 13.74 -12.99
N LEU A 58 -19.64 14.99 -13.24
CA LEU A 58 -20.08 15.91 -12.20
C LEU A 58 -21.59 16.11 -12.33
N ARG A 59 -22.32 15.74 -11.28
CA ARG A 59 -23.76 15.99 -11.12
C ARG A 59 -23.88 17.23 -10.23
N GLU A 60 -24.56 18.27 -10.69
CA GLU A 60 -24.77 19.51 -9.92
C GLU A 60 -26.24 19.91 -10.01
N PRO A 61 -27.19 19.26 -9.31
CA PRO A 61 -28.59 19.66 -9.38
C PRO A 61 -28.74 21.17 -9.10
N PRO A 62 -29.47 21.94 -9.93
CA PRO A 62 -30.38 21.51 -11.01
C PRO A 62 -29.72 21.30 -12.39
N ARG A 63 -28.41 21.49 -12.54
CA ARG A 63 -27.68 21.28 -13.79
C ARG A 63 -27.61 19.79 -14.14
N ALA A 64 -27.78 19.51 -15.44
CA ALA A 64 -27.58 18.18 -15.99
C ALA A 64 -26.16 17.68 -15.68
N SER A 65 -26.04 16.39 -15.37
CA SER A 65 -24.76 15.73 -15.19
C SER A 65 -23.89 15.93 -16.43
N ARG A 66 -22.65 16.39 -16.24
CA ARG A 66 -21.73 16.63 -17.35
C ARG A 66 -20.40 15.94 -17.13
N ILE A 67 -19.79 15.55 -18.23
CA ILE A 67 -18.42 15.06 -18.23
C ILE A 67 -17.48 16.25 -18.30
N LEU A 68 -16.48 16.28 -17.42
CA LEU A 68 -15.47 17.32 -17.46
C LEU A 68 -14.51 17.09 -18.63
N SER A 69 -14.47 18.04 -19.56
CA SER A 69 -13.47 18.08 -20.63
C SER A 69 -12.04 18.27 -20.06
N PRO A 70 -10.97 18.02 -20.84
CA PRO A 70 -9.62 18.34 -20.41
C PRO A 70 -9.44 19.79 -19.91
N ALA A 71 -10.08 20.76 -20.58
CA ALA A 71 -10.05 22.16 -20.18
C ALA A 71 -10.81 22.43 -18.88
N ASP A 72 -12.00 21.82 -18.70
CA ASP A 72 -12.75 21.92 -17.44
C ASP A 72 -11.96 21.36 -16.26
N ARG A 73 -11.28 20.22 -16.45
CA ARG A 73 -10.45 19.60 -15.41
C ARG A 73 -9.26 20.48 -15.03
N GLU A 74 -8.61 21.10 -16.02
CA GLU A 74 -7.52 22.05 -15.76
C GLU A 74 -8.02 23.27 -14.98
N ALA A 75 -9.12 23.89 -15.43
CA ALA A 75 -9.72 25.03 -14.75
C ALA A 75 -10.13 24.68 -13.31
N PHE A 76 -10.69 23.48 -13.10
CA PHE A 76 -11.03 22.96 -11.79
C PHE A 76 -9.80 22.85 -10.88
N VAL A 77 -8.71 22.24 -11.34
CA VAL A 77 -7.47 22.10 -10.56
C VAL A 77 -6.89 23.46 -10.18
N VAL A 78 -6.87 24.42 -11.10
CA VAL A 78 -6.35 25.77 -10.84
C VAL A 78 -7.18 26.51 -9.79
N ALA A 79 -8.51 26.35 -9.84
CA ALA A 79 -9.45 26.97 -8.92
C ALA A 79 -9.37 26.36 -7.50
N GLU A 80 -9.31 25.02 -7.40
CA GLU A 80 -9.42 24.34 -6.10
C GLU A 80 -8.08 24.16 -5.37
N LEU A 81 -6.95 24.13 -6.08
CA LEU A 81 -5.62 23.95 -5.49
C LEU A 81 -4.81 25.25 -5.60
N PRO A 82 -4.57 25.98 -4.50
CA PRO A 82 -3.93 27.30 -4.57
C PRO A 82 -2.41 27.24 -4.81
N ARG A 83 -1.73 26.16 -4.39
CA ARG A 83 -0.27 26.04 -4.46
C ARG A 83 0.18 25.39 -5.77
N THR A 84 1.23 25.92 -6.40
CA THR A 84 1.78 25.40 -7.66
C THR A 84 2.18 23.91 -7.59
N ARG A 85 2.79 23.49 -6.48
CA ARG A 85 3.15 22.08 -6.23
C ARG A 85 1.90 21.19 -6.25
N ASP A 86 0.85 21.62 -5.57
CA ASP A 86 -0.40 20.87 -5.42
C ASP A 86 -1.15 20.83 -6.75
N ARG A 87 -1.17 21.93 -7.52
CA ARG A 87 -1.73 21.96 -8.89
C ARG A 87 -1.07 20.93 -9.80
N ARG A 88 0.26 20.76 -9.73
CA ARG A 88 0.94 19.74 -10.53
C ARG A 88 0.43 18.34 -10.19
N ALA A 89 0.39 17.99 -8.91
CA ALA A 89 -0.14 16.69 -8.46
C ALA A 89 -1.63 16.54 -8.83
N GLY A 90 -2.43 17.60 -8.66
CA GLY A 90 -3.85 17.61 -8.99
C GLY A 90 -4.14 17.37 -10.47
N ARG A 91 -3.32 17.92 -11.38
CA ARG A 91 -3.42 17.61 -12.82
C ARG A 91 -3.14 16.14 -13.12
N GLU A 92 -2.12 15.57 -12.48
CA GLU A 92 -1.79 14.15 -12.64
C GLU A 92 -2.94 13.27 -12.11
N VAL A 93 -3.51 13.61 -10.94
CA VAL A 93 -4.68 12.94 -10.36
C VAL A 93 -5.90 13.03 -11.26
N MET A 94 -6.27 14.22 -11.74
CA MET A 94 -7.46 14.40 -12.61
C MET A 94 -7.31 13.68 -13.95
N ARG A 95 -6.10 13.66 -14.52
CA ARG A 95 -5.81 12.90 -15.74
C ARG A 95 -6.01 11.39 -15.50
N ASP A 96 -5.60 10.93 -14.33
CA ASP A 96 -5.67 9.53 -13.96
C ASP A 96 -7.08 9.05 -13.65
N MET A 97 -7.85 9.85 -12.90
CA MET A 97 -9.28 9.64 -12.71
C MET A 97 -10.04 9.56 -14.04
N ALA A 98 -9.62 10.31 -15.06
CA ALA A 98 -10.21 10.25 -16.40
C ALA A 98 -9.69 9.06 -17.25
N ALA A 99 -8.71 8.30 -16.78
CA ALA A 99 -8.14 7.15 -17.48
C ALA A 99 -8.70 5.80 -17.00
N THR A 100 -9.27 5.74 -15.79
CA THR A 100 -9.81 4.52 -15.17
C THR A 100 -10.98 3.94 -15.93
N SER A 101 -11.14 2.61 -15.95
CA SER A 101 -12.25 1.93 -16.65
C SER A 101 -13.64 2.24 -16.13
N ASN A 102 -13.72 2.59 -14.84
CA ASN A 102 -14.96 2.99 -14.20
C ASN A 102 -15.19 4.49 -14.38
N ILE A 103 -16.45 4.88 -14.58
CA ILE A 103 -16.90 6.26 -14.43
C ILE A 103 -16.80 6.60 -12.95
N LEU A 104 -16.18 7.74 -12.64
CA LEU A 104 -16.18 8.29 -11.29
C LEU A 104 -17.24 9.38 -11.24
N ASP A 105 -18.33 9.09 -10.53
CA ASP A 105 -19.50 9.94 -10.40
C ASP A 105 -19.42 10.77 -9.12
N PHE A 106 -19.46 12.10 -9.27
CA PHE A 106 -19.49 13.04 -8.15
C PHE A 106 -20.84 13.75 -8.12
N GLY A 107 -21.55 13.67 -7.01
CA GLY A 107 -22.86 14.28 -6.76
C GLY A 107 -22.81 15.80 -6.56
N SER A 108 -21.63 16.39 -6.39
CA SER A 108 -21.46 17.85 -6.33
C SER A 108 -20.02 18.29 -6.64
N ARG A 109 -19.85 19.60 -6.90
CA ARG A 109 -18.52 20.22 -7.04
C ARG A 109 -17.67 20.02 -5.80
N SER A 110 -18.30 20.13 -4.62
CA SER A 110 -17.61 19.99 -3.33
C SER A 110 -17.08 18.57 -3.12
N GLU A 111 -17.81 17.57 -3.61
CA GLU A 111 -17.40 16.17 -3.52
C GLU A 111 -16.18 15.89 -4.42
N LEU A 112 -16.20 16.36 -5.67
CA LEU A 112 -15.03 16.28 -6.54
C LEU A 112 -13.83 17.06 -5.99
N ARG A 113 -14.07 18.20 -5.34
CA ARG A 113 -13.02 18.98 -4.68
C ARG A 113 -12.39 18.19 -3.55
N ASP A 114 -13.21 17.61 -2.67
CA ASP A 114 -12.74 16.88 -1.51
C ASP A 114 -11.98 15.61 -1.92
N GLU A 115 -12.45 14.90 -2.97
CA GLU A 115 -11.72 13.80 -3.61
C GLU A 115 -10.32 14.24 -4.08
N LEU A 116 -10.26 15.31 -4.87
CA LEU A 116 -9.01 15.84 -5.44
C LEU A 116 -8.03 16.26 -4.32
N VAL A 117 -8.52 17.02 -3.34
CA VAL A 117 -7.72 17.49 -2.20
C VAL A 117 -7.20 16.31 -1.39
N LYS A 118 -8.03 15.31 -1.11
CA LYS A 118 -7.60 14.11 -0.37
C LYS A 118 -6.50 13.35 -1.12
N ARG A 119 -6.68 13.06 -2.42
CA ARG A 119 -5.67 12.35 -3.22
C ARG A 119 -4.34 13.10 -3.27
N VAL A 120 -4.39 14.40 -3.57
CA VAL A 120 -3.18 15.25 -3.60
C VAL A 120 -2.52 15.29 -2.22
N THR A 121 -3.30 15.39 -1.14
CA THR A 121 -2.78 15.39 0.23
C THR A 121 -2.12 14.04 0.57
N VAL A 122 -2.76 12.91 0.24
CA VAL A 122 -2.18 11.58 0.48
C VAL A 122 -0.82 11.44 -0.21
N ILE A 123 -0.73 11.82 -1.49
CA ILE A 123 0.51 11.75 -2.28
C ILE A 123 1.61 12.64 -1.69
N THR A 124 1.28 13.91 -1.40
CA THR A 124 2.25 14.91 -0.94
C THR A 124 2.71 14.64 0.48
N VAL A 125 1.80 14.32 1.39
CA VAL A 125 2.10 14.02 2.80
C VAL A 125 2.88 12.72 2.91
N MET A 126 2.54 11.66 2.16
CA MET A 126 3.33 10.42 2.15
C MET A 126 4.76 10.65 1.63
N ALA A 127 4.91 11.49 0.59
CA ALA A 127 6.23 11.88 0.10
C ALA A 127 7.03 12.66 1.15
N ASP A 128 6.43 13.67 1.77
CA ASP A 128 7.10 14.55 2.74
C ASP A 128 7.44 13.81 4.05
N ALA A 129 6.61 12.85 4.45
CA ALA A 129 6.83 12.02 5.64
C ALA A 129 8.12 11.17 5.56
N GLN A 130 8.65 10.94 4.35
CA GLN A 130 9.82 10.09 4.12
C GLN A 130 11.07 10.85 3.70
N VAL A 131 10.99 12.17 3.49
CA VAL A 131 12.13 12.98 3.08
C VAL A 131 12.97 13.37 4.29
N SER A 132 14.28 13.14 4.21
CA SER A 132 15.26 13.65 5.17
C SER A 132 15.88 14.95 4.65
N ARG A 133 15.84 16.03 5.43
CA ARG A 133 16.50 17.31 5.13
C ARG A 133 17.40 17.69 6.28
N GLY A 134 18.70 17.86 6.03
CA GLY A 134 19.67 18.17 7.09
C GLY A 134 19.71 17.11 8.21
N GLY A 135 19.42 15.84 7.89
CA GLY A 135 19.33 14.75 8.88
C GLY A 135 18.04 14.73 9.70
N LEU A 136 17.11 15.67 9.47
CA LEU A 136 15.80 15.72 10.10
C LEU A 136 14.77 15.00 9.23
N ALA A 137 13.96 14.15 9.85
CA ALA A 137 12.81 13.51 9.20
C ALA A 137 11.71 13.29 10.23
N PRO A 138 10.43 13.34 9.83
CA PRO A 138 9.32 13.20 10.77
C PRO A 138 9.13 11.76 11.25
N PHE A 139 9.39 10.79 10.38
CA PHE A 139 9.21 9.37 10.68
C PHE A 139 10.47 8.55 10.47
N GLY A 140 10.53 7.43 11.19
CA GLY A 140 11.43 6.32 10.93
C GLY A 140 10.71 5.01 11.20
N TYR A 141 11.37 3.91 10.85
CA TYR A 141 10.81 2.56 11.06
C TYR A 141 11.32 1.99 12.38
N PRO A 142 10.45 1.41 13.23
CA PRO A 142 10.85 0.83 14.50
C PRO A 142 11.67 -0.45 14.26
N PHE A 143 12.57 -0.76 15.19
CA PHE A 143 13.35 -2.00 15.20
C PHE A 143 14.21 -2.23 13.95
N THR A 144 14.68 -1.17 13.29
CA THR A 144 15.67 -1.31 12.22
C THR A 144 17.03 -1.63 12.84
N GLY A 145 17.65 -2.74 12.44
CA GLY A 145 18.93 -3.21 13.00
C GLY A 145 20.08 -2.20 12.85
N ALA A 146 19.97 -1.27 11.90
CA ALA A 146 20.94 -0.23 11.61
C ALA A 146 20.79 1.03 12.47
N SER A 147 19.61 1.28 13.05
CA SER A 147 19.38 2.46 13.90
C SER A 147 19.84 2.19 15.33
N PRO A 148 20.62 3.08 15.98
CA PRO A 148 20.86 3.00 17.42
C PRO A 148 19.62 3.37 18.24
N TYR A 149 18.56 3.85 17.58
CA TYR A 149 17.27 4.17 18.17
C TYR A 149 16.27 3.07 17.86
N TRP A 150 15.67 2.52 18.91
CA TRP A 150 14.80 1.35 18.88
C TRP A 150 13.46 1.65 19.53
N GLY A 151 12.49 0.76 19.25
CA GLY A 151 11.16 0.81 19.83
C GLY A 151 10.19 1.72 19.08
N PRO A 152 8.89 1.38 19.09
CA PRO A 152 7.84 2.24 18.58
C PRO A 152 7.58 3.40 19.52
N ARG A 153 7.23 4.57 18.97
CA ARG A 153 6.99 5.80 19.74
C ARG A 153 6.39 6.93 18.91
N VAL A 154 5.80 7.89 19.60
CA VAL A 154 5.51 9.22 19.05
C VAL A 154 6.75 10.13 19.10
N GLY A 155 6.79 11.12 18.22
CA GLY A 155 7.86 12.12 18.21
C GLY A 155 7.83 13.02 19.44
N TYR A 156 8.97 13.61 19.79
CA TYR A 156 9.13 14.48 20.95
C TYR A 156 8.22 15.72 20.85
N ALA A 157 8.05 16.28 19.64
CA ALA A 157 7.10 17.36 19.37
C ALA A 157 5.63 17.01 19.75
N ALA A 158 5.26 15.74 19.68
CA ALA A 158 3.90 15.27 19.97
C ALA A 158 3.76 14.64 21.38
N ARG A 159 4.80 14.67 22.22
CA ARG A 159 4.88 13.88 23.46
C ARG A 159 3.75 14.17 24.46
N ASP A 160 3.27 15.40 24.52
CA ASP A 160 2.23 15.82 25.47
C ASP A 160 0.82 15.52 24.95
N HIS A 161 0.68 15.15 23.68
CA HIS A 161 -0.60 14.86 23.04
C HIS A 161 -0.96 13.38 23.00
N TRP A 162 -0.01 12.50 23.30
CA TRP A 162 -0.19 11.05 23.20
C TRP A 162 0.29 10.33 24.46
N VAL A 163 -0.37 9.23 24.81
CA VAL A 163 0.00 8.36 25.93
C VAL A 163 0.30 6.93 25.44
N PRO A 164 1.37 6.29 25.92
CA PRO A 164 2.36 6.83 26.86
C PRO A 164 3.19 7.98 26.23
N PRO A 165 3.60 8.97 27.04
CA PRO A 165 4.40 10.07 26.54
C PRO A 165 5.79 9.57 26.16
N THR A 166 6.42 10.31 25.25
CA THR A 166 7.80 10.08 24.85
C THR A 166 8.75 10.82 25.82
N PRO A 167 9.73 10.14 26.45
CA PRO A 167 10.76 10.81 27.25
C PRO A 167 11.66 11.70 26.37
N ASP A 168 12.24 12.77 26.95
CA ASP A 168 13.18 13.64 26.24
C ASP A 168 14.53 12.94 26.02
N GLY A 169 14.97 12.90 24.76
CA GLY A 169 16.21 12.23 24.37
C GLY A 169 16.11 10.71 24.46
N TYR A 170 16.00 10.03 23.33
CA TYR A 170 16.18 8.57 23.35
C TYR A 170 17.65 8.24 23.55
N ASP A 171 17.93 7.48 24.61
CA ASP A 171 19.24 6.88 24.80
C ASP A 171 19.63 6.12 23.53
N ARG A 172 20.79 6.48 22.98
CA ARG A 172 21.42 5.66 21.95
C ARG A 172 21.70 4.30 22.58
N ARG A 173 21.07 3.25 22.06
CA ARG A 173 21.24 1.90 22.59
C ARG A 173 22.52 1.28 22.05
N LEU A 174 23.65 1.75 22.57
CA LEU A 174 24.99 1.38 22.12
C LEU A 174 25.53 0.09 22.76
N ASP A 175 24.87 -0.42 23.81
CA ASP A 175 25.23 -1.65 24.51
C ASP A 175 25.39 -2.83 23.53
N ALA A 176 26.62 -3.32 23.37
CA ALA A 176 26.97 -4.36 22.42
C ALA A 176 26.35 -5.72 22.77
N ALA A 177 26.24 -6.05 24.06
CA ALA A 177 25.68 -7.32 24.54
C ALA A 177 24.17 -7.37 24.33
N LYS A 178 23.45 -6.28 24.65
CA LYS A 178 22.02 -6.16 24.34
C LYS A 178 21.76 -6.17 22.84
N ARG A 179 22.60 -5.51 22.03
CA ARG A 179 22.49 -5.57 20.55
C ARG A 179 22.76 -6.96 20.00
N ALA A 180 23.69 -7.73 20.57
CA ALA A 180 23.89 -9.14 20.23
C ALA A 180 22.65 -9.97 20.57
N THR A 181 22.07 -9.77 21.75
CA THR A 181 20.82 -10.41 22.19
C THR A 181 19.68 -10.14 21.23
N VAL A 182 19.45 -8.87 20.86
CA VAL A 182 18.43 -8.47 19.88
C VAL A 182 18.61 -9.18 18.52
N ARG A 183 19.85 -9.35 18.06
CA ARG A 183 20.14 -10.06 16.81
C ARG A 183 19.83 -11.57 16.89
N GLY A 184 19.99 -12.17 18.07
CA GLY A 184 19.68 -13.58 18.33
C GLY A 184 18.19 -13.86 18.54
N LEU A 185 17.39 -12.86 18.90
CA LEU A 185 15.96 -13.02 19.14
C LEU A 185 15.11 -12.86 17.86
N PRO A 186 14.00 -13.62 17.74
CA PRO A 186 12.96 -13.33 16.77
C PRO A 186 12.49 -11.88 16.92
N ARG A 187 12.19 -11.17 15.83
CA ARG A 187 11.80 -9.74 15.90
C ARG A 187 10.64 -9.48 16.86
N SER A 188 9.66 -10.39 16.91
CA SER A 188 8.50 -10.32 17.83
C SER A 188 8.87 -10.31 19.31
N ARG A 189 10.10 -10.68 19.66
CA ARG A 189 10.64 -10.68 21.02
C ARG A 189 11.71 -9.62 21.26
N ARG A 190 12.14 -8.88 20.23
CA ARG A 190 13.22 -7.89 20.37
C ARG A 190 12.85 -6.74 21.29
N ASN A 191 11.55 -6.44 21.40
CA ASN A 191 11.05 -5.39 22.28
C ASN A 191 11.37 -5.68 23.76
N THR A 192 11.49 -6.95 24.17
CA THR A 192 11.72 -7.31 25.58
C THR A 192 13.13 -6.95 26.07
N VAL A 193 14.11 -6.81 25.17
CA VAL A 193 15.51 -6.53 25.56
C VAL A 193 15.65 -5.14 26.19
N PHE A 194 14.78 -4.21 25.80
CA PHE A 194 14.82 -2.82 26.25
C PHE A 194 13.50 -2.35 26.87
N GLY A 195 12.55 -3.26 27.12
CA GLY A 195 11.24 -2.90 27.67
C GLY A 195 10.37 -2.08 26.71
N ASP A 196 10.58 -2.20 25.39
CA ASP A 196 9.73 -1.53 24.40
C ASP A 196 8.35 -2.19 24.34
N GLN A 197 7.35 -1.43 23.87
CA GLN A 197 6.07 -2.01 23.48
C GLN A 197 6.27 -3.07 22.39
N GLY A 198 5.47 -4.15 22.46
CA GLY A 198 5.50 -5.26 21.51
C GLY A 198 5.03 -4.88 20.10
N SER A 199 4.84 -5.86 19.22
CA SER A 199 4.42 -5.62 17.82
C SER A 199 3.05 -4.94 17.69
N SER A 200 2.20 -5.04 18.71
CA SER A 200 0.86 -4.43 18.77
C SER A 200 0.84 -3.24 19.72
N TYR A 201 1.78 -2.31 19.54
CA TYR A 201 1.84 -1.09 20.33
C TYR A 201 0.69 -0.14 19.99
N GLN A 202 0.35 0.73 20.93
CA GLN A 202 -0.71 1.71 20.72
C GLN A 202 -0.39 3.01 21.43
N PHE A 203 -0.82 4.13 20.85
CA PHE A 203 -0.78 5.43 21.50
C PHE A 203 -2.18 6.03 21.50
N ARG A 204 -2.69 6.37 22.67
CA ARG A 204 -3.98 7.05 22.82
C ARG A 204 -3.77 8.55 22.89
N LEU A 205 -4.78 9.34 22.57
CA LEU A 205 -4.74 10.77 22.86
C LEU A 205 -4.65 10.99 24.38
N SER A 206 -3.78 11.91 24.80
CA SER A 206 -3.76 12.43 26.17
C SER A 206 -4.96 13.36 26.40
N ALA A 207 -5.15 13.88 27.62
CA ALA A 207 -6.15 14.92 27.87
C ALA A 207 -5.91 16.20 27.04
N THR A 208 -4.65 16.50 26.70
CA THR A 208 -4.28 17.60 25.80
C THR A 208 -4.58 17.23 24.34
N GLY A 209 -4.21 16.01 23.94
CA GLY A 209 -4.50 15.49 22.60
C GLY A 209 -5.98 15.39 22.29
N ALA A 210 -6.80 14.99 23.26
CA ALA A 210 -8.25 14.87 23.11
C ALA A 210 -8.93 16.24 22.92
N ARG A 211 -8.36 17.32 23.48
CA ARG A 211 -8.85 18.69 23.31
C ARG A 211 -8.43 19.32 21.98
N ASP A 212 -7.28 18.91 21.42
CA ASP A 212 -6.83 19.33 20.09
C ASP A 212 -6.27 18.17 19.25
N PRO A 213 -7.14 17.26 18.75
CA PRO A 213 -6.71 16.12 17.93
C PRO A 213 -5.99 16.54 16.65
N TRP A 214 -6.36 17.69 16.09
CA TRP A 214 -5.68 18.28 14.94
C TRP A 214 -4.20 18.47 15.23
N SER A 215 -3.85 19.22 16.28
CA SER A 215 -2.45 19.47 16.63
C SER A 215 -1.73 18.17 17.03
N ALA A 216 -2.41 17.27 17.73
CA ALA A 216 -1.86 15.96 18.10
C ALA A 216 -1.35 15.16 16.88
N ILE A 217 -2.11 15.17 15.77
CA ILE A 217 -1.73 14.51 14.52
C ILE A 217 -0.69 15.33 13.75
N MET A 218 -0.86 16.66 13.66
CA MET A 218 0.09 17.53 12.94
C MET A 218 1.52 17.41 13.48
N LEU A 219 1.68 17.37 14.80
CA LEU A 219 2.98 17.31 15.48
C LEU A 219 3.73 16.00 15.23
N LEU A 220 3.03 14.90 14.88
CA LEU A 220 3.68 13.66 14.48
C LEU A 220 4.48 13.81 13.17
N PHE A 221 4.09 14.76 12.31
CA PHE A 221 4.74 15.07 11.03
C PHE A 221 5.84 16.14 11.14
N GLU A 222 6.18 16.57 12.36
CA GLU A 222 7.28 17.52 12.55
C GLU A 222 8.63 16.82 12.36
N ALA A 223 9.41 17.32 11.40
CA ALA A 223 10.73 16.80 11.09
C ALA A 223 11.69 16.99 12.27
N GLN A 224 12.23 15.90 12.79
CA GLN A 224 13.05 15.88 13.99
C GLN A 224 14.31 15.05 13.76
N PRO A 225 15.36 15.22 14.58
CA PRO A 225 16.51 14.34 14.49
C PRO A 225 16.12 12.89 14.85
N PRO A 226 16.91 11.88 14.46
CA PRO A 226 16.56 10.47 14.66
C PRO A 226 16.23 10.07 16.12
N HIS A 227 16.79 10.77 17.10
CA HIS A 227 16.56 10.58 18.54
C HIS A 227 15.36 11.37 19.09
N LYS A 228 14.55 12.01 18.25
CA LYS A 228 13.32 12.71 18.66
C LYS A 228 12.13 12.40 17.76
N ARG A 229 12.35 11.92 16.53
CA ARG A 229 11.26 11.62 15.57
C ARG A 229 10.38 10.43 15.96
N THR A 230 9.19 10.40 15.38
CA THR A 230 8.21 9.31 15.48
C THR A 230 8.76 8.03 14.86
N LEU A 231 8.62 6.88 15.54
CA LEU A 231 8.97 5.56 14.98
C LEU A 231 7.74 4.67 14.95
N VAL A 232 7.22 4.41 13.75
CA VAL A 232 6.03 3.58 13.55
C VAL A 232 6.15 2.70 12.30
N HIS A 233 5.37 1.62 12.23
CA HIS A 233 5.33 0.69 11.10
C HIS A 233 4.54 1.30 9.91
N CYS A 234 4.60 0.65 8.75
CA CYS A 234 4.08 1.22 7.50
C CYS A 234 2.57 1.47 7.50
N ASP A 235 1.81 0.58 8.11
CA ASP A 235 0.38 0.69 8.38
C ASP A 235 -0.01 1.91 9.25
N TYR A 236 0.77 2.21 10.30
CA TYR A 236 0.55 3.41 11.13
C TYR A 236 0.78 4.70 10.33
N LEU A 237 1.85 4.74 9.54
CA LEU A 237 2.16 5.94 8.77
C LEU A 237 1.08 6.20 7.71
N VAL A 238 0.69 5.18 6.95
CA VAL A 238 -0.34 5.38 5.91
C VAL A 238 -1.71 5.72 6.52
N SER A 239 -2.09 5.19 7.69
CA SER A 239 -3.30 5.65 8.38
C SER A 239 -3.22 7.12 8.78
N LEU A 240 -2.07 7.59 9.30
CA LEU A 240 -1.86 9.00 9.62
C LEU A 240 -1.92 9.90 8.39
N VAL A 241 -1.43 9.41 7.24
CA VAL A 241 -1.55 10.11 5.95
C VAL A 241 -3.02 10.27 5.54
N HIS A 242 -3.86 9.25 5.72
CA HIS A 242 -5.30 9.37 5.45
C HIS A 242 -6.01 10.31 6.44
N PHE A 243 -5.63 10.32 7.72
CA PHE A 243 -6.09 11.32 8.67
C PHE A 243 -5.71 12.74 8.22
N ARG A 244 -4.47 12.96 7.75
CA ARG A 244 -4.04 14.25 7.20
C ARG A 244 -4.84 14.67 5.96
N ALA A 245 -5.26 13.72 5.13
CA ALA A 245 -6.15 13.99 4.00
C ALA A 245 -7.57 14.40 4.46
N PHE A 246 -8.12 13.72 5.48
CA PHE A 246 -9.40 14.10 6.10
C PHE A 246 -9.33 15.50 6.74
N MET A 247 -8.23 15.80 7.43
CA MET A 247 -7.94 17.11 8.01
C MET A 247 -7.90 18.20 6.93
N ALA A 248 -7.27 17.93 5.78
CA ALA A 248 -7.13 18.92 4.72
C ALA A 248 -8.48 19.40 4.15
N VAL A 249 -9.48 18.52 4.05
CA VAL A 249 -10.82 18.90 3.56
C VAL A 249 -11.69 19.57 4.63
N LYS A 250 -11.58 19.15 5.89
CA LYS A 250 -12.39 19.68 7.00
C LYS A 250 -11.87 21.00 7.56
N GLY A 251 -10.55 21.19 7.61
CA GLY A 251 -9.92 22.24 8.41
C GLY A 251 -10.00 21.98 9.92
N LYS A 252 -9.25 22.76 10.70
CA LYS A 252 -9.03 22.52 12.14
C LYS A 252 -10.33 22.40 12.95
N THR A 253 -11.19 23.41 12.84
CA THR A 253 -12.41 23.50 13.66
C THR A 253 -13.36 22.34 13.38
N ALA A 254 -13.69 22.08 12.10
CA ALA A 254 -14.62 21.01 11.76
C ALA A 254 -14.03 19.62 12.00
N PHE A 255 -12.71 19.43 11.83
CA PHE A 255 -12.05 18.17 12.16
C PHE A 255 -12.12 17.88 13.66
N ASN A 256 -11.75 18.83 14.52
CA ASN A 256 -11.81 18.64 15.98
C ASN A 256 -13.25 18.38 16.44
N ALA A 257 -14.24 19.08 15.88
CA ALA A 257 -15.65 18.83 16.16
C ALA A 257 -16.09 17.41 15.74
N ALA A 258 -15.64 16.93 14.57
CA ALA A 258 -15.93 15.57 14.11
C ALA A 258 -15.31 14.51 15.03
N ILE A 259 -14.07 14.71 15.50
CA ILE A 259 -13.44 13.79 16.47
C ILE A 259 -14.16 13.83 17.82
N ALA A 260 -14.56 15.01 18.29
CA ALA A 260 -15.32 15.14 19.54
C ALA A 260 -16.66 14.39 19.45
N ALA A 261 -17.39 14.51 18.33
CA ALA A 261 -18.63 13.78 18.10
C ALA A 261 -18.43 12.26 17.96
N HIS A 262 -17.32 11.84 17.34
CA HIS A 262 -16.99 10.42 17.21
C HIS A 262 -16.59 9.78 18.55
N GLY A 263 -15.90 10.53 19.41
CA GLY A 263 -15.28 10.07 20.65
C GLY A 263 -13.76 10.11 20.52
N PRO A 264 -13.06 11.06 21.18
CA PRO A 264 -11.60 11.20 21.05
C PRO A 264 -10.83 9.99 21.59
N ASP A 265 -11.40 9.25 22.54
CA ASP A 265 -10.87 8.01 23.09
C ASP A 265 -10.76 6.88 22.04
N LYS A 266 -11.55 6.97 20.97
CA LYS A 266 -11.51 6.02 19.84
C LYS A 266 -10.36 6.31 18.88
N VAL A 267 -9.79 7.51 18.92
CA VAL A 267 -8.62 7.85 18.10
C VAL A 267 -7.37 7.28 18.77
N VAL A 268 -7.03 6.06 18.37
CA VAL A 268 -5.86 5.33 18.88
C VAL A 268 -4.88 5.09 17.74
N LEU A 269 -3.65 5.55 17.86
CA LEU A 269 -2.58 5.22 16.91
C LEU A 269 -2.17 3.76 17.08
N LYS A 270 -2.71 2.89 16.21
CA LYS A 270 -2.55 1.42 16.16
C LYS A 270 -2.45 0.94 14.71
N TYR A 271 -2.09 -0.33 14.52
CA TYR A 271 -1.83 -0.96 13.21
C TYR A 271 -3.04 -0.96 12.25
N ASP A 272 -4.26 -0.76 12.74
CA ASP A 272 -5.51 -0.77 11.96
C ASP A 272 -6.31 0.53 12.09
N LEU A 273 -5.67 1.68 12.33
CA LEU A 273 -6.29 3.01 12.47
C LEU A 273 -7.14 3.47 11.24
N PHE A 274 -7.30 2.64 10.21
CA PHE A 274 -8.28 2.83 9.16
C PHE A 274 -9.71 2.57 9.60
N THR A 275 -9.92 1.75 10.65
CA THR A 275 -11.27 1.37 11.11
C THR A 275 -12.12 2.57 11.50
N GLU A 276 -11.48 3.60 12.03
CA GLU A 276 -12.10 4.85 12.45
C GLU A 276 -12.40 5.77 11.24
N LEU A 277 -11.67 5.64 10.13
CA LEU A 277 -11.86 6.44 8.92
C LEU A 277 -12.86 5.84 7.93
N GLU A 278 -13.16 4.55 8.02
CA GLU A 278 -14.18 3.86 7.22
C GLU A 278 -15.60 4.23 7.73
N PRO A 279 -16.66 4.12 6.90
CA PRO A 279 -18.00 4.61 7.28
C PRO A 279 -18.66 3.81 8.41
N SER A 280 -18.47 2.50 8.46
CA SER A 280 -18.93 1.67 9.58
C SER A 280 -18.18 0.34 9.62
N VAL A 281 -17.60 0.02 10.77
CA VAL A 281 -16.96 -1.28 11.02
C VAL A 281 -17.62 -1.90 12.25
N GLY A 282 -18.21 -3.09 12.10
CA GLY A 282 -18.83 -3.83 13.21
C GLY A 282 -19.98 -3.08 13.91
N GLY A 283 -20.81 -2.35 13.15
CA GLY A 283 -21.97 -1.63 13.69
C GLY A 283 -21.66 -0.30 14.40
N ARG A 284 -20.40 0.13 14.42
CA ARG A 284 -19.99 1.45 14.93
C ARG A 284 -19.83 2.44 13.78
N PRO A 285 -20.49 3.62 13.81
CA PRO A 285 -20.26 4.66 12.81
C PRO A 285 -18.80 5.14 12.88
N GLY A 286 -18.08 5.05 11.77
CA GLY A 286 -16.78 5.70 11.62
C GLY A 286 -16.89 7.07 10.96
N LEU A 287 -15.77 7.70 10.70
CA LEU A 287 -15.69 9.06 10.15
C LEU A 287 -16.03 9.12 8.66
N GLY A 288 -16.09 7.97 7.97
CA GLY A 288 -16.51 7.90 6.56
C GLY A 288 -15.63 8.68 5.59
N SER A 289 -14.36 8.91 5.93
CA SER A 289 -13.43 9.67 5.08
C SER A 289 -12.80 8.82 3.97
N ILE A 290 -12.77 7.50 4.15
CA ILE A 290 -12.20 6.54 3.19
C ILE A 290 -13.15 5.37 2.98
N ARG A 291 -12.95 4.63 1.89
CA ARG A 291 -13.65 3.39 1.60
C ARG A 291 -12.72 2.36 0.98
N GLN A 292 -13.17 1.11 1.00
CA GLN A 292 -12.50 0.00 0.34
C GLN A 292 -13.15 -0.27 -1.02
N VAL A 293 -12.33 -0.44 -2.05
CA VAL A 293 -12.78 -0.76 -3.41
C VAL A 293 -11.90 -1.88 -3.94
N VAL A 294 -12.48 -2.85 -4.68
CA VAL A 294 -11.71 -3.85 -5.43
C VAL A 294 -11.57 -3.34 -6.87
N PRO A 295 -10.38 -2.88 -7.29
CA PRO A 295 -10.19 -2.45 -8.67
C PRO A 295 -10.30 -3.64 -9.63
N SER A 296 -10.94 -3.45 -10.77
CA SER A 296 -11.12 -4.52 -11.78
C SER A 296 -9.80 -4.91 -12.46
N SER A 297 -8.84 -3.99 -12.52
CA SER A 297 -7.50 -4.19 -13.08
C SER A 297 -6.49 -3.19 -12.50
N GLU A 298 -5.19 -3.42 -12.72
CA GLU A 298 -4.15 -2.45 -12.28
C GLU A 298 -4.35 -1.08 -12.94
N GLY A 299 -4.91 -1.03 -14.15
CA GLY A 299 -5.26 0.22 -14.83
C GLY A 299 -6.41 1.00 -14.20
N ASP A 300 -7.09 0.44 -13.19
CA ASP A 300 -8.16 1.08 -12.42
C ASP A 300 -7.71 1.57 -11.04
N LEU A 301 -6.41 1.45 -10.76
CA LEU A 301 -5.78 2.15 -9.66
C LEU A 301 -5.73 3.64 -9.97
N VAL A 302 -5.95 4.46 -8.95
CA VAL A 302 -5.88 5.91 -9.08
C VAL A 302 -4.79 6.47 -8.17
N LEU A 303 -4.07 7.50 -8.61
CA LEU A 303 -3.09 8.21 -7.79
C LEU A 303 -3.70 8.60 -6.44
N GLY A 304 -3.01 8.29 -5.35
CA GLY A 304 -3.50 8.43 -3.98
C GLY A 304 -4.18 7.19 -3.41
N ASP A 305 -4.37 6.13 -4.20
CA ASP A 305 -4.83 4.83 -3.67
C ASP A 305 -3.78 4.23 -2.73
N HIS A 306 -4.24 3.79 -1.57
CA HIS A 306 -3.48 2.94 -0.65
C HIS A 306 -3.69 1.48 -1.03
N VAL A 307 -2.58 0.82 -1.37
CA VAL A 307 -2.52 -0.56 -1.86
C VAL A 307 -1.72 -1.45 -0.91
N TYR A 308 -1.90 -2.75 -1.10
CA TYR A 308 -1.22 -3.81 -0.36
C TYR A 308 -0.39 -4.64 -1.33
N PHE A 309 0.92 -4.75 -1.08
CA PHE A 309 1.76 -5.71 -1.78
C PHE A 309 2.03 -6.90 -0.88
N PHE A 310 1.37 -8.03 -1.15
CA PHE A 310 1.54 -9.25 -0.38
C PHE A 310 2.78 -10.02 -0.82
N ASN A 311 3.52 -10.53 0.16
CA ASN A 311 4.54 -11.54 -0.09
C ASN A 311 3.91 -12.91 -0.38
N HIS A 312 4.73 -13.88 -0.76
CA HIS A 312 4.30 -15.26 -0.95
C HIS A 312 3.66 -15.83 0.33
N PRO A 313 2.53 -16.56 0.27
CA PRO A 313 1.85 -17.10 1.46
C PRO A 313 2.74 -17.96 2.37
N GLY A 314 3.70 -18.68 1.79
CA GLY A 314 4.71 -19.45 2.52
C GLY A 314 5.69 -18.60 3.36
N TYR A 315 5.74 -17.28 3.17
CA TYR A 315 6.61 -16.39 3.92
C TYR A 315 6.34 -16.47 5.42
N ASP A 316 5.09 -16.30 5.84
CA ASP A 316 4.72 -16.32 7.27
C ASP A 316 5.08 -17.65 7.94
N LEU A 317 4.96 -18.76 7.20
CA LEU A 317 5.27 -20.10 7.68
C LEU A 317 6.76 -20.27 8.00
N ILE A 318 7.65 -19.86 7.08
CA ILE A 318 9.09 -19.94 7.30
C ILE A 318 9.62 -18.80 8.16
N ASN A 319 8.89 -17.69 8.26
CA ASN A 319 9.32 -16.50 9.00
C ASN A 319 8.81 -16.47 10.44
N LYS A 320 7.91 -17.36 10.85
CA LYS A 320 7.25 -17.38 12.17
C LYS A 320 8.21 -17.13 13.35
N ASN A 321 9.35 -17.81 13.37
CA ASN A 321 10.36 -17.69 14.44
C ASN A 321 11.60 -16.89 14.05
N VAL A 322 11.61 -16.26 12.86
CA VAL A 322 12.65 -15.30 12.45
C VAL A 322 12.15 -13.87 12.72
N GLY A 323 10.91 -13.59 12.34
CA GLY A 323 10.21 -12.34 12.60
C GLY A 323 10.57 -11.21 11.63
N ASN A 324 11.05 -11.46 10.42
CA ASN A 324 11.22 -10.38 9.44
C ASN A 324 9.86 -9.72 9.10
N ALA A 325 9.87 -8.43 8.73
CA ALA A 325 8.67 -7.59 8.65
C ALA A 325 8.15 -7.39 7.22
N TRP A 326 8.21 -8.43 6.38
CA TRP A 326 7.90 -8.34 4.95
C TRP A 326 6.83 -9.32 4.50
N ARG A 327 5.84 -9.60 5.35
CA ARG A 327 4.68 -10.40 4.94
C ARG A 327 3.82 -9.66 3.91
N LEU A 328 3.82 -8.33 3.99
CA LEU A 328 3.26 -7.41 3.02
C LEU A 328 3.94 -6.05 3.15
N GLU A 329 3.72 -5.17 2.17
CA GLU A 329 4.03 -3.75 2.26
C GLU A 329 2.77 -2.90 2.01
N ASN A 330 2.54 -1.92 2.88
CA ASN A 330 1.54 -0.88 2.68
C ASN A 330 2.17 0.25 1.85
N ALA A 331 1.56 0.60 0.71
CA ALA A 331 2.09 1.65 -0.14
C ALA A 331 0.98 2.54 -0.71
N VAL A 332 1.35 3.75 -1.12
CA VAL A 332 0.48 4.67 -1.85
C VAL A 332 0.93 4.73 -3.31
N LEU A 333 0.00 4.66 -4.25
CA LEU A 333 0.28 4.97 -5.66
C LEU A 333 0.52 6.49 -5.80
N VAL A 334 1.76 6.91 -6.01
CA VAL A 334 2.16 8.33 -5.94
C VAL A 334 2.46 8.98 -7.29
N ALA A 335 2.77 8.19 -8.31
CA ALA A 335 3.07 8.69 -9.64
C ALA A 335 2.94 7.60 -10.71
N ARG A 336 2.97 8.02 -11.97
CA ARG A 336 3.22 7.16 -13.13
C ARG A 336 4.42 7.67 -13.91
N LYS A 337 5.41 6.81 -14.17
CA LYS A 337 6.63 7.18 -14.90
C LYS A 337 6.86 6.19 -16.04
N GLY A 338 6.89 6.70 -17.27
CA GLY A 338 7.09 5.86 -18.46
C GLY A 338 6.02 4.78 -18.65
N GLY A 339 4.78 5.04 -18.21
CA GLY A 339 3.68 4.07 -18.25
C GLY A 339 3.65 3.06 -17.09
N ALA A 340 4.65 3.07 -16.20
CA ALA A 340 4.65 2.22 -15.01
C ALA A 340 4.11 2.98 -13.78
N ASP A 341 3.31 2.29 -12.98
CA ASP A 341 2.86 2.76 -11.67
C ASP A 341 4.03 2.80 -10.68
N VAL A 342 4.11 3.89 -9.91
CA VAL A 342 5.15 4.11 -8.90
C VAL A 342 4.48 4.24 -7.54
N PHE A 343 4.81 3.31 -6.65
CA PHE A 343 4.29 3.19 -5.30
C PHE A 343 5.31 3.68 -4.29
N LEU A 344 4.85 4.28 -3.20
CA LEU A 344 5.69 4.72 -2.08
C LEU A 344 5.20 4.05 -0.80
N GLY A 345 6.02 3.16 -0.25
CA GLY A 345 5.83 2.49 1.04
C GLY A 345 6.82 2.98 2.09
N HIS A 346 6.46 2.87 3.37
CA HIS A 346 7.28 3.33 4.49
C HIS A 346 8.39 2.32 4.79
N GLY A 347 9.62 2.67 4.45
CA GLY A 347 10.78 1.78 4.56
C GLY A 347 11.11 1.03 3.27
N SER A 348 10.15 0.85 2.35
CA SER A 348 10.43 0.32 1.00
C SER A 348 10.89 1.39 0.01
N GLY A 349 10.54 2.65 0.23
CA GLY A 349 10.79 3.76 -0.70
C GLY A 349 9.89 3.70 -1.95
N ARG A 350 10.30 4.45 -2.98
CA ARG A 350 9.61 4.47 -4.28
C ARG A 350 9.96 3.24 -5.10
N ARG A 351 8.95 2.48 -5.54
CA ARG A 351 9.10 1.25 -6.34
C ARG A 351 7.95 1.10 -7.32
N THR A 352 8.24 0.55 -8.48
CA THR A 352 7.24 0.00 -9.40
C THR A 352 6.68 -1.32 -8.87
N HIS A 353 5.60 -1.81 -9.47
CA HIS A 353 5.04 -3.13 -9.12
C HIS A 353 6.10 -4.24 -9.24
N ALA A 354 6.85 -4.30 -10.35
CA ALA A 354 7.89 -5.29 -10.55
C ALA A 354 9.02 -5.19 -9.50
N GLU A 355 9.47 -3.98 -9.18
CA GLU A 355 10.49 -3.75 -8.15
C GLU A 355 10.00 -4.12 -6.74
N MET A 356 8.72 -3.90 -6.43
CA MET A 356 8.13 -4.28 -5.15
C MET A 356 8.04 -5.80 -5.01
N ARG A 357 7.59 -6.51 -6.05
CA ARG A 357 7.58 -7.98 -6.07
C ARG A 357 8.99 -8.56 -5.95
N GLY A 358 9.97 -7.95 -6.64
CA GLY A 358 11.38 -8.31 -6.50
C GLY A 358 11.87 -8.17 -5.06
N LYS A 359 11.53 -7.05 -4.40
CA LYS A 359 11.91 -6.82 -2.99
C LYS A 359 11.27 -7.84 -2.04
N LEU A 360 9.99 -8.14 -2.21
CA LEU A 360 9.29 -9.13 -1.39
C LEU A 360 9.89 -10.55 -1.57
N ALA A 361 10.25 -10.91 -2.82
CA ALA A 361 10.93 -12.17 -3.10
C ALA A 361 12.33 -12.22 -2.46
N GLU A 362 13.09 -11.12 -2.48
CA GLU A 362 14.39 -11.00 -1.80
C GLU A 362 14.25 -11.31 -0.30
N GLU A 363 13.28 -10.69 0.36
CA GLU A 363 13.04 -10.84 1.80
C GLU A 363 12.56 -12.25 2.17
N TYR A 364 11.76 -12.89 1.31
CA TYR A 364 11.46 -14.31 1.44
C TYR A 364 12.74 -15.16 1.32
N ASN A 365 13.54 -14.87 0.29
CA ASN A 365 14.75 -15.63 -0.02
C ASN A 365 15.81 -15.52 1.07
N ASP A 366 15.88 -14.40 1.80
CA ASP A 366 16.71 -14.27 2.99
C ASP A 366 16.38 -15.33 4.04
N VAL A 367 15.10 -15.52 4.33
CA VAL A 367 14.65 -16.53 5.29
C VAL A 367 14.85 -17.94 4.71
N ALA A 368 14.47 -18.16 3.45
CA ALA A 368 14.60 -19.46 2.80
C ALA A 368 16.06 -19.95 2.72
N ARG A 369 17.03 -19.04 2.55
CA ARG A 369 18.46 -19.38 2.58
C ARG A 369 18.92 -19.94 3.93
N ILE A 370 18.38 -19.43 5.04
CA ILE A 370 18.65 -19.98 6.38
C ILE A 370 18.13 -21.41 6.45
N VAL A 371 16.88 -21.63 6.02
CA VAL A 371 16.25 -22.97 6.00
C VAL A 371 17.03 -23.95 5.13
N LEU A 372 17.38 -23.56 3.90
CA LEU A 372 18.14 -24.39 2.96
C LEU A 372 19.52 -24.76 3.48
N ALA A 373 20.17 -23.87 4.25
CA ALA A 373 21.43 -24.20 4.92
C ALA A 373 21.23 -25.27 6.01
N LEU A 374 20.16 -25.18 6.82
CA LEU A 374 19.84 -26.20 7.81
C LEU A 374 19.50 -27.55 7.16
N VAL A 375 18.65 -27.55 6.13
CA VAL A 375 18.31 -28.75 5.36
C VAL A 375 19.56 -29.45 4.83
N ARG A 376 20.51 -28.72 4.24
CA ARG A 376 21.78 -29.31 3.77
C ARG A 376 22.60 -29.93 4.91
N ARG A 377 22.60 -29.30 6.09
CA ARG A 377 23.27 -29.84 7.29
C ARG A 377 22.58 -31.10 7.83
N THR A 378 21.28 -31.31 7.60
CA THR A 378 20.61 -32.55 8.03
C THR A 378 21.10 -33.80 7.29
N GLY A 379 21.68 -33.63 6.10
CA GLY A 379 22.20 -34.73 5.26
C GLY A 379 23.73 -34.82 5.20
N ARG A 380 24.48 -33.98 5.92
CA ARG A 380 25.95 -33.92 5.85
C ARG A 380 26.58 -33.79 7.24
N GLY A 381 27.85 -34.20 7.37
CA GLY A 381 28.62 -34.11 8.62
C GLY A 381 28.35 -35.26 9.60
N SER A 382 28.84 -35.12 10.83
CA SER A 382 28.70 -36.14 11.89
C SER A 382 27.24 -36.39 12.30
N ALA A 383 26.96 -37.55 12.92
CA ALA A 383 25.62 -37.87 13.43
C ALA A 383 25.09 -36.81 14.41
N ALA A 384 25.96 -36.27 15.26
CA ALA A 384 25.62 -35.17 16.17
C ALA A 384 25.24 -33.89 15.41
N SER A 385 26.00 -33.51 14.37
CA SER A 385 25.71 -32.32 13.55
C SER A 385 24.39 -32.44 12.79
N ARG A 386 24.11 -33.61 12.21
CA ARG A 386 22.83 -33.90 11.53
C ARG A 386 21.65 -33.81 12.49
N THR A 387 21.79 -34.38 13.69
CA THR A 387 20.76 -34.34 14.74
C THR A 387 20.51 -32.91 15.19
N ALA A 388 21.56 -32.15 15.49
CA ALA A 388 21.45 -30.74 15.87
C ALA A 388 20.76 -29.89 14.78
N ALA A 389 21.09 -30.11 13.50
CA ALA A 389 20.45 -29.42 12.39
C ALA A 389 18.95 -29.78 12.25
N ARG A 390 18.56 -31.04 12.47
CA ARG A 390 17.15 -31.46 12.46
C ARG A 390 16.38 -30.83 13.62
N THR A 391 16.95 -30.82 14.83
CA THR A 391 16.35 -30.17 16.01
C THR A 391 16.18 -28.67 15.78
N GLU A 392 17.21 -28.01 15.26
CA GLU A 392 17.16 -26.58 14.92
C GLU A 392 16.09 -26.30 13.86
N LEU A 393 16.03 -27.12 12.80
CA LEU A 393 15.03 -26.98 11.73
C LEU A 393 13.60 -27.15 12.28
N GLY A 394 13.32 -28.19 13.06
CA GLY A 394 12.01 -28.43 13.64
C GLY A 394 11.57 -27.35 14.63
N THR A 395 12.52 -26.77 15.39
CA THR A 395 12.24 -25.70 16.35
C THR A 395 12.04 -24.35 15.67
N ARG A 396 12.92 -23.97 14.75
CA ARG A 396 12.90 -22.64 14.10
C ARG A 396 11.94 -22.57 12.92
N PHE A 397 11.73 -23.68 12.21
CA PHE A 397 10.96 -23.73 10.97
C PHE A 397 10.00 -24.94 10.97
N PRO A 398 9.04 -25.01 11.92
CA PRO A 398 8.18 -26.18 12.09
C PRO A 398 7.28 -26.48 10.87
N ALA A 399 7.05 -25.49 10.01
CA ALA A 399 6.31 -25.66 8.76
C ALA A 399 7.15 -26.29 7.63
N VAL A 400 8.44 -26.53 7.85
CA VAL A 400 9.35 -27.14 6.87
C VAL A 400 9.48 -28.63 7.18
N VAL A 401 8.82 -29.45 6.37
CA VAL A 401 8.69 -30.90 6.59
C VAL A 401 9.21 -31.69 5.39
N GLN A 402 9.59 -32.94 5.63
CA GLN A 402 9.97 -33.85 4.56
C GLN A 402 8.76 -34.69 4.14
N VAL A 403 8.38 -34.62 2.86
CA VAL A 403 7.26 -35.37 2.28
C VAL A 403 7.77 -36.08 1.03
N ALA A 404 7.60 -37.40 0.97
CA ALA A 404 8.10 -38.24 -0.13
C ALA A 404 9.57 -37.95 -0.51
N GLY A 405 10.42 -37.76 0.50
CA GLY A 405 11.85 -37.49 0.33
C GLY A 405 12.22 -36.03 0.02
N ALA A 406 11.25 -35.16 -0.31
CA ALA A 406 11.49 -33.75 -0.61
C ALA A 406 11.15 -32.83 0.57
N TRP A 407 11.94 -31.78 0.79
CA TRP A 407 11.64 -30.73 1.77
C TRP A 407 10.62 -29.74 1.23
N ARG A 408 9.56 -29.50 2.00
CA ARG A 408 8.40 -28.70 1.60
C ARG A 408 8.03 -27.72 2.71
N VAL A 409 7.41 -26.61 2.33
CA VAL A 409 6.75 -25.68 3.25
C VAL A 409 5.27 -26.05 3.25
N VAL A 410 4.75 -26.47 4.40
CA VAL A 410 3.36 -26.95 4.56
C VAL A 410 2.68 -26.22 5.72
N GLY A 411 1.46 -25.74 5.49
CA GLY A 411 0.64 -25.13 6.52
C GLY A 411 -0.40 -24.15 5.96
N THR A 412 -0.83 -23.22 6.80
CA THR A 412 -1.78 -22.16 6.42
C THR A 412 -1.10 -20.80 6.55
N GLY A 413 -0.96 -20.10 5.42
CA GLY A 413 -0.39 -18.76 5.36
C GLY A 413 -1.40 -17.67 5.72
N MET A 414 -1.05 -16.43 5.37
CA MET A 414 -1.92 -15.26 5.51
C MET A 414 -3.25 -15.45 4.78
N LEU A 415 -4.32 -14.81 5.29
CA LEU A 415 -5.69 -14.91 4.75
C LEU A 415 -6.22 -16.36 4.65
N GLY A 416 -5.68 -17.29 5.43
CA GLY A 416 -6.15 -18.68 5.42
C GLY A 416 -5.69 -19.49 4.21
N VAL A 417 -4.75 -18.99 3.42
CA VAL A 417 -4.28 -19.67 2.20
C VAL A 417 -3.52 -20.94 2.57
N ALA A 418 -4.01 -22.10 2.09
CA ALA A 418 -3.29 -23.35 2.23
C ALA A 418 -1.98 -23.30 1.41
N VAL A 419 -0.88 -23.69 2.03
CA VAL A 419 0.44 -23.74 1.42
C VAL A 419 0.94 -25.17 1.48
N ASP A 420 1.25 -25.71 0.32
CA ASP A 420 2.03 -26.93 0.18
C ASP A 420 2.93 -26.77 -1.06
N MET A 421 4.21 -26.44 -0.82
CA MET A 421 5.16 -26.16 -1.91
C MET A 421 6.55 -26.71 -1.62
N PRO A 422 7.36 -27.01 -2.66
CA PRO A 422 8.78 -27.28 -2.48
C PRO A 422 9.50 -26.13 -1.78
N LEU A 423 10.40 -26.43 -0.85
CA LEU A 423 11.31 -25.44 -0.29
C LEU A 423 12.27 -24.98 -1.40
N ARG A 424 12.14 -23.72 -1.81
CA ARG A 424 12.94 -23.12 -2.88
C ARG A 424 13.11 -21.63 -2.68
N LEU A 425 14.01 -21.03 -3.46
CA LEU A 425 14.04 -19.59 -3.66
C LEU A 425 12.93 -19.18 -4.63
N LEU A 426 12.37 -18.00 -4.40
CA LEU A 426 11.33 -17.39 -5.22
C LEU A 426 11.92 -16.38 -6.20
N ARG A 427 11.27 -16.27 -7.35
CA ARG A 427 11.41 -15.16 -8.30
C ARG A 427 10.34 -14.11 -7.98
N ALA A 428 10.50 -12.90 -8.51
CA ALA A 428 9.48 -11.86 -8.39
C ALA A 428 8.10 -12.33 -8.92
N SER A 429 8.08 -13.12 -9.99
CA SER A 429 6.86 -13.67 -10.59
C SER A 429 6.13 -14.69 -9.70
N ASP A 430 6.79 -15.25 -8.68
CA ASP A 430 6.16 -16.16 -7.72
C ASP A 430 5.41 -15.39 -6.62
N VAL A 431 5.70 -14.09 -6.43
CA VAL A 431 5.10 -13.27 -5.38
C VAL A 431 3.77 -12.67 -5.86
N PRO A 432 2.67 -12.74 -5.09
CA PRO A 432 1.38 -12.17 -5.50
C PRO A 432 1.43 -10.66 -5.79
N GLY A 433 2.12 -9.87 -4.95
CA GLY A 433 2.14 -8.42 -5.12
C GLY A 433 0.76 -7.83 -4.80
N LEU A 434 0.17 -7.09 -5.76
CA LEU A 434 -1.14 -6.43 -5.57
C LEU A 434 -2.35 -7.39 -5.54
N PHE A 435 -2.15 -8.63 -5.99
CA PHE A 435 -3.21 -9.62 -6.10
C PHE A 435 -3.58 -10.22 -4.75
N ASP A 436 -4.84 -10.58 -4.58
CA ASP A 436 -5.33 -11.25 -3.38
C ASP A 436 -4.67 -12.63 -3.23
N PRO A 437 -3.93 -12.89 -2.13
CA PRO A 437 -3.30 -14.19 -1.92
C PRO A 437 -4.29 -15.38 -1.92
N SER A 438 -5.54 -15.17 -1.53
CA SER A 438 -6.60 -16.17 -1.51
C SER A 438 -7.29 -16.35 -2.87
N ASN A 439 -7.16 -15.37 -3.76
CA ASN A 439 -7.69 -15.40 -5.11
C ASN A 439 -6.74 -14.65 -6.06
N PRO A 440 -5.66 -15.30 -6.55
CA PRO A 440 -4.62 -14.63 -7.34
C PRO A 440 -5.10 -14.04 -8.68
N GLY A 441 -6.33 -14.34 -9.11
CA GLY A 441 -6.94 -13.78 -10.31
C GLY A 441 -7.55 -12.39 -10.11
N VAL A 442 -7.66 -11.90 -8.87
CA VAL A 442 -8.25 -10.59 -8.55
C VAL A 442 -7.26 -9.72 -7.78
N LEU A 443 -7.34 -8.41 -8.00
CA LEU A 443 -6.63 -7.46 -7.16
C LEU A 443 -7.22 -7.47 -5.76
N TYR A 444 -6.37 -7.27 -4.75
CA TYR A 444 -6.87 -7.03 -3.40
C TYR A 444 -7.51 -5.65 -3.30
N ARG A 445 -8.42 -5.50 -2.34
CA ARG A 445 -9.05 -4.22 -2.03
C ARG A 445 -8.02 -3.13 -1.76
N VAL A 446 -8.27 -1.95 -2.31
CA VAL A 446 -7.51 -0.72 -2.04
C VAL A 446 -8.33 0.20 -1.14
N ARG A 447 -7.64 1.08 -0.41
CA ARG A 447 -8.28 2.18 0.31
C ARG A 447 -8.11 3.47 -0.47
N ARG A 448 -9.21 4.20 -0.67
CA ARG A 448 -9.23 5.49 -1.35
C ARG A 448 -10.24 6.43 -0.70
N ALA A 449 -10.24 7.69 -1.13
CA ALA A 449 -11.21 8.69 -0.66
C ALA A 449 -12.66 8.21 -0.91
N ALA A 450 -13.55 8.56 0.02
CA ALA A 450 -14.92 8.03 0.05
C ALA A 450 -15.80 8.59 -1.08
N GLU A 451 -15.47 9.80 -1.54
CA GLU A 451 -16.12 10.55 -2.61
C GLU A 451 -16.01 9.87 -3.99
N SER A 452 -15.05 8.96 -4.14
CA SER A 452 -14.70 8.28 -5.40
C SER A 452 -15.73 7.22 -5.84
N ALA A 453 -17.04 7.43 -5.61
CA ALA A 453 -18.14 6.46 -5.52
C ALA A 453 -18.27 5.47 -6.68
#